data_AF-A0A102D5G8-F1
#
_entry.id   AF-A0A102D5G8-F1
#
_cell.length_a   1.000
_cell.length_b   1.000
_cell.length_c   1.000
_cell.angle_alpha   90.00
_cell.angle_beta   90.00
_cell.angle_gamma   90.00
#
_symmetry.space_group_name_H-M   'P 1'
#
loop_
_entity.id
_entity.type
_entity.pdbx_description
1 polymer ?
#
loop_
_entity_poly.entity_id
_entity_poly.type
_entity_poly.pdbx_seq_one_letter_code
_entity_poly.pdbx_strand_id
1 'polypeptide(L)'
;MSIGHRALINHHIAQGARSCADLAGDLKISRRQLKRILSGETPLRIEAIVALYDLLGIDRERALMAIGVLGDWQRYFDTNLGVVLQLVQPVLAKLETSAEFAIEPLTGPAVARFSEWLANAIIANEEQIRSRRDSFADLPEVRRPIRRGSDAAV
;
A
#
# COMPACT_ATOMS: atom_id res chain seq x y z
N MET A 1 -7.67 9.16 -4.08
CA MET A 1 -7.91 7.72 -3.85
C MET A 1 -7.68 6.84 -5.09
N SER A 2 -8.31 7.06 -6.24
CA SER A 2 -8.26 6.10 -7.38
C SER A 2 -6.88 5.88 -8.05
N ILE A 3 -5.91 6.77 -7.85
CA ILE A 3 -4.56 6.66 -8.45
C ILE A 3 -3.76 5.51 -7.84
N GLY A 4 -3.73 5.38 -6.51
CA GLY A 4 -2.99 4.31 -5.83
C GLY A 4 -3.52 2.91 -6.17
N HIS A 5 -4.86 2.75 -6.21
CA HIS A 5 -5.48 1.49 -6.63
C HIS A 5 -5.11 1.12 -8.07
N ARG A 6 -5.10 2.09 -9.00
CA ARG A 6 -4.65 1.84 -10.38
C ARG A 6 -3.18 1.46 -10.46
N ALA A 7 -2.31 2.13 -9.70
CA ALA A 7 -0.90 1.81 -9.69
C ALA A 7 -0.65 0.38 -9.21
N LEU A 8 -1.32 -0.05 -8.12
CA LEU A 8 -1.23 -1.42 -7.62
C LEU A 8 -1.74 -2.46 -8.63
N ILE A 9 -2.86 -2.18 -9.30
CA ILE A 9 -3.44 -3.04 -10.34
C ILE A 9 -2.48 -3.16 -11.53
N ASN A 10 -1.99 -2.04 -12.05
CA ASN A 10 -1.05 -2.03 -13.17
C ASN A 10 0.25 -2.77 -12.84
N HIS A 11 0.72 -2.65 -11.59
CA HIS A 11 1.88 -3.41 -11.13
C HIS A 11 1.63 -4.93 -11.14
N HIS A 12 0.49 -5.38 -10.61
CA HIS A 12 0.14 -6.81 -10.63
C HIS A 12 -0.09 -7.33 -12.05
N ILE A 13 -0.67 -6.54 -12.95
CA ILE A 13 -0.81 -6.90 -14.36
C ILE A 13 0.56 -7.02 -15.04
N ALA A 14 1.49 -6.12 -14.74
CA ALA A 14 2.83 -6.15 -15.32
C ALA A 14 3.69 -7.32 -14.81
N GLN A 15 3.47 -7.76 -13.57
CA GLN A 15 4.17 -8.90 -12.97
C GLN A 15 3.47 -10.24 -13.18
N GLY A 16 2.17 -10.22 -13.44
CA GLY A 16 1.35 -11.40 -13.58
C GLY A 16 1.51 -12.10 -14.94
N ALA A 17 1.19 -13.39 -14.97
CA ALA A 17 1.11 -14.16 -16.22
C ALA A 17 -0.19 -13.87 -17.02
N ARG A 18 -1.18 -13.20 -16.42
CA ARG A 18 -2.49 -12.94 -17.04
C ARG A 18 -2.44 -11.76 -17.98
N SER A 19 -2.90 -11.94 -19.22
CA SER A 19 -2.94 -10.85 -20.18
C SER A 19 -4.11 -9.90 -19.91
N CYS A 20 -3.98 -8.64 -20.33
CA CYS A 20 -5.12 -7.70 -20.35
C CYS A 20 -6.30 -8.21 -21.18
N ALA A 21 -6.08 -9.14 -22.12
CA ALA A 21 -7.16 -9.73 -22.90
C ALA A 21 -8.01 -10.68 -22.04
N ASP A 22 -7.35 -11.49 -21.22
CA ASP A 22 -8.01 -12.47 -20.34
C ASP A 22 -8.78 -11.75 -19.24
N LEU A 23 -8.15 -10.74 -18.62
CA LEU A 23 -8.80 -9.90 -17.61
C LEU A 23 -10.04 -9.18 -18.16
N ALA A 24 -9.97 -8.68 -19.40
CA ALA A 24 -11.12 -8.05 -20.05
C ALA A 24 -12.24 -9.06 -20.33
N GLY A 25 -11.89 -10.29 -20.71
CA GLY A 25 -12.83 -11.39 -20.91
C GLY A 25 -13.59 -11.74 -19.63
N ASP A 26 -12.88 -11.94 -18.53
CA ASP A 26 -13.49 -12.27 -17.22
C ASP A 26 -14.39 -11.15 -16.70
N LEU A 27 -13.98 -9.89 -16.88
CA LEU A 27 -14.76 -8.72 -16.50
C LEU A 27 -15.93 -8.45 -17.45
N LYS A 28 -16.07 -9.20 -18.55
CA LYS A 28 -17.09 -9.00 -19.60
C LYS A 28 -17.08 -7.57 -20.18
N ILE A 29 -15.90 -6.98 -20.33
CA ILE A 29 -15.71 -5.65 -20.91
C ILE A 29 -14.78 -5.70 -22.12
N SER A 30 -14.80 -4.66 -22.96
CA SER A 30 -13.85 -4.57 -24.07
C SER A 30 -12.42 -4.30 -23.56
N ARG A 31 -11.40 -4.83 -24.26
CA ARG A 31 -9.99 -4.52 -23.97
C ARG A 31 -9.70 -3.02 -24.00
N ARG A 32 -10.37 -2.29 -24.89
CA ARG A 32 -10.27 -0.83 -24.98
C ARG A 32 -10.81 -0.18 -23.71
N GLN A 33 -11.97 -0.62 -23.22
CA GLN A 33 -12.54 -0.12 -21.97
C GLN A 33 -11.63 -0.41 -20.78
N LEU A 34 -11.07 -1.63 -20.68
CA LEU A 34 -10.09 -1.95 -19.63
C LEU A 34 -8.86 -1.04 -19.72
N LYS A 35 -8.29 -0.85 -20.92
CA LYS A 35 -7.15 0.07 -21.11
C LYS A 35 -7.46 1.49 -20.67
N ARG A 36 -8.64 2.03 -21.01
CA ARG A 36 -9.08 3.37 -20.58
C ARG A 36 -9.25 3.49 -19.06
N ILE A 37 -9.70 2.42 -18.42
CA ILE A 37 -9.80 2.33 -16.96
C ILE A 37 -8.39 2.37 -16.34
N LEU A 38 -7.47 1.56 -16.86
CA LEU A 38 -6.09 1.44 -16.36
C LEU A 38 -5.23 2.67 -16.64
N SER A 39 -5.46 3.38 -17.77
CA SER A 39 -4.81 4.65 -18.11
C SER A 39 -5.36 5.84 -17.33
N GLY A 40 -6.49 5.66 -16.64
CA GLY A 40 -7.12 6.70 -15.85
C GLY A 40 -8.04 7.64 -16.64
N GLU A 41 -8.21 7.42 -17.95
CA GLU A 41 -9.19 8.14 -18.80
C GLU A 41 -10.63 7.91 -18.35
N THR A 42 -10.91 6.77 -17.72
CA THR A 42 -12.20 6.46 -17.11
C THR A 42 -12.04 6.43 -15.59
N PRO A 43 -12.96 7.04 -14.81
CA PRO A 43 -12.94 6.92 -13.37
C PRO A 43 -13.11 5.45 -12.95
N LEU A 44 -12.22 4.98 -12.09
CA LEU A 44 -12.24 3.63 -11.57
C LEU A 44 -13.27 3.55 -10.43
N ARG A 45 -14.39 2.86 -10.68
CA ARG A 45 -15.46 2.64 -9.69
C ARG A 45 -15.08 1.53 -8.71
N ILE A 46 -15.69 1.55 -7.52
CA ILE A 46 -15.39 0.60 -6.44
C ILE A 46 -15.63 -0.84 -6.90
N GLU A 47 -16.72 -1.10 -7.62
CA GLU A 47 -17.07 -2.45 -8.11
C GLU A 47 -16.00 -2.99 -9.06
N ALA A 48 -15.45 -2.12 -9.90
CA ALA A 48 -14.35 -2.49 -10.80
C ALA A 48 -13.04 -2.73 -10.05
N ILE A 49 -12.76 -1.99 -8.96
CA ILE A 49 -11.59 -2.24 -8.10
C ILE A 49 -11.70 -3.62 -7.48
N VAL A 50 -12.85 -3.92 -6.87
CA VAL A 50 -13.10 -5.19 -6.18
C VAL A 50 -12.94 -6.35 -7.16
N ALA A 51 -13.59 -6.28 -8.33
CA ALA A 51 -13.48 -7.33 -9.33
C ALA A 51 -12.04 -7.51 -9.84
N LEU A 52 -11.30 -6.43 -10.07
CA LEU A 52 -9.89 -6.51 -10.47
C LEU A 52 -9.00 -7.07 -9.37
N TYR A 53 -9.28 -6.76 -8.10
CA TYR A 53 -8.54 -7.30 -6.97
C TYR A 53 -8.71 -8.81 -6.87
N ASP A 54 -9.94 -9.29 -7.00
CA ASP A 54 -10.24 -10.72 -6.96
C ASP A 54 -9.54 -11.48 -8.10
N LEU A 55 -9.62 -10.94 -9.32
CA LEU A 55 -9.01 -11.55 -10.50
C LEU A 55 -7.47 -11.56 -10.47
N LEU A 56 -6.86 -10.64 -9.71
CA LEU A 56 -5.42 -10.50 -9.57
C LEU A 56 -4.87 -11.07 -8.26
N GLY A 57 -5.74 -11.60 -7.38
CA GLY A 57 -5.33 -12.11 -6.07
C GLY A 57 -4.78 -11.02 -5.14
N ILE A 58 -5.25 -9.79 -5.29
CA ILE A 58 -4.83 -8.66 -4.45
C ILE A 58 -5.61 -8.71 -3.13
N ASP A 59 -4.88 -8.71 -2.01
CA ASP A 59 -5.45 -8.63 -0.68
C ASP A 59 -6.09 -7.25 -0.47
N ARG A 60 -7.43 -7.25 -0.31
CA ARG A 60 -8.23 -6.04 -0.24
C ARG A 60 -7.96 -5.22 1.03
N GLU A 61 -7.80 -5.89 2.18
CA GLU A 61 -7.53 -5.24 3.47
C GLU A 61 -6.16 -4.56 3.44
N ARG A 62 -5.18 -5.29 2.91
CA ARG A 62 -3.82 -4.78 2.76
C ARG A 62 -3.74 -3.62 1.78
N ALA A 63 -4.45 -3.70 0.66
CA ALA A 63 -4.55 -2.61 -0.30
C ALA A 63 -5.27 -1.39 0.29
N LEU A 64 -6.32 -1.60 1.10
CA LEU A 64 -7.01 -0.53 1.80
C LEU A 64 -6.09 0.18 2.80
N MET A 65 -5.31 -0.57 3.57
CA MET A 65 -4.35 0.04 4.51
C MET A 65 -3.24 0.78 3.79
N ALA A 66 -2.62 0.16 2.77
CA ALA A 66 -1.54 0.78 2.00
C ALA A 66 -2.01 2.06 1.29
N ILE A 67 -3.14 2.02 0.59
CA ILE A 67 -3.59 3.12 -0.27
C ILE A 67 -4.52 4.09 0.46
N GLY A 68 -5.46 3.57 1.23
CA GLY A 68 -6.50 4.35 1.91
C GLY A 68 -6.00 5.02 3.18
N VAL A 69 -5.16 4.33 3.97
CA VAL A 69 -4.63 4.86 5.24
C VAL A 69 -3.26 5.47 5.08
N LEU A 70 -2.32 4.76 4.45
CA LEU A 70 -0.93 5.23 4.30
C LEU A 70 -0.71 6.09 3.05
N GLY A 71 -1.65 6.10 2.10
CA GLY A 71 -1.56 6.90 0.89
C GLY A 71 -0.51 6.44 -0.13
N ASP A 72 0.11 5.26 0.07
CA ASP A 72 1.21 4.76 -0.74
C ASP A 72 0.97 3.30 -1.14
N TRP A 73 0.73 3.06 -2.43
CA TRP A 73 0.47 1.73 -2.97
C TRP A 73 1.69 0.81 -2.84
N GLN A 74 2.91 1.33 -2.79
CA GLN A 74 4.12 0.51 -2.65
C GLN A 74 4.18 -0.17 -1.28
N ARG A 75 3.57 0.44 -0.25
CA ARG A 75 3.43 -0.15 1.08
C ARG A 75 2.63 -1.44 1.10
N TYR A 76 1.88 -1.74 0.04
CA TYR A 76 1.27 -3.05 -0.13
C TYR A 76 2.32 -4.18 -0.04
N PHE A 77 3.55 -3.97 -0.50
CA PHE A 77 4.60 -5.00 -0.45
C PHE A 77 5.45 -4.95 0.83
N ASP A 78 5.19 -4.01 1.73
CA ASP A 78 5.94 -3.86 2.99
C ASP A 78 5.62 -5.02 3.93
N THR A 79 6.63 -5.83 4.28
CA THR A 79 6.48 -6.96 5.20
C THR A 79 5.92 -6.50 6.55
N ASN A 80 6.28 -5.31 7.02
CA ASN A 80 5.79 -4.77 8.29
C ASN A 80 4.29 -4.52 8.26
N LEU A 81 3.74 -4.09 7.11
CA LEU A 81 2.29 -3.94 6.96
C LEU A 81 1.58 -5.29 7.11
N GLY A 82 2.17 -6.37 6.60
CA GLY A 82 1.67 -7.73 6.80
C GLY A 82 1.60 -8.13 8.26
N VAL A 83 2.65 -7.81 9.04
CA VAL A 83 2.67 -8.07 10.49
C VAL A 83 1.62 -7.25 11.22
N VAL A 84 1.47 -5.95 10.88
CA VAL A 84 0.45 -5.09 11.46
C VAL A 84 -0.95 -5.65 11.21
N LEU A 85 -1.25 -6.08 9.98
CA LEU A 85 -2.54 -6.68 9.66
C LEU A 85 -2.82 -7.95 10.48
N GLN A 86 -1.82 -8.81 10.65
CA GLN A 86 -1.96 -10.01 11.50
C GLN A 86 -2.21 -9.67 12.98
N LEU A 87 -1.63 -8.58 13.48
CA LEU A 87 -1.84 -8.14 14.86
C LEU A 87 -3.21 -7.48 15.04
N VAL A 88 -3.73 -6.81 14.01
CA VAL A 88 -5.02 -6.11 14.04
C VAL A 88 -6.19 -7.06 13.73
N GLN A 89 -5.97 -8.12 12.95
CA GLN A 89 -7.00 -9.10 12.58
C GLN A 89 -7.78 -9.68 13.77
N PRO A 90 -7.15 -10.11 14.89
CA PRO A 90 -7.88 -10.58 16.06
C PRO A 90 -8.81 -9.51 16.67
N VAL A 91 -8.44 -8.23 16.56
CA VAL A 91 -9.26 -7.11 17.04
C VAL A 91 -10.45 -6.91 16.11
N LEU A 92 -10.24 -6.93 14.80
CA LEU A 92 -11.31 -6.83 13.80
C LEU A 92 -12.28 -8.02 13.89
N ALA A 93 -11.75 -9.24 13.96
CA ALA A 93 -12.54 -10.44 14.16
C ALA A 93 -13.33 -10.36 15.46
N LYS A 94 -12.74 -9.86 16.56
CA LYS A 94 -13.50 -9.60 17.79
C LYS A 94 -14.59 -8.57 17.58
N LEU A 95 -14.36 -7.46 16.88
CA LEU A 95 -15.40 -6.46 16.59
C LEU A 95 -16.54 -7.04 15.75
N GLU A 96 -16.22 -7.86 14.74
CA GLU A 96 -17.20 -8.53 13.88
C GLU A 96 -18.00 -9.60 14.63
N THR A 97 -17.33 -10.41 15.45
CA THR A 97 -17.97 -11.46 16.27
C THR A 97 -18.73 -10.88 17.46
N SER A 98 -18.29 -9.70 17.95
CA SER A 98 -18.90 -8.96 19.06
C SER A 98 -19.89 -7.90 18.57
N ALA A 99 -20.31 -7.95 17.30
CA ALA A 99 -21.33 -7.06 16.74
C ALA A 99 -22.73 -7.25 17.37
N GLU A 100 -22.87 -8.15 18.35
CA GLU A 100 -24.03 -8.27 19.25
C GLU A 100 -23.92 -7.44 20.54
N PHE A 101 -23.01 -6.47 20.64
CA PHE A 101 -23.07 -5.45 21.69
C PHE A 101 -23.45 -4.11 21.09
N ALA A 102 -24.28 -3.33 21.80
CA ALA A 102 -24.49 -1.95 21.46
C ALA A 102 -23.13 -1.26 21.38
N ILE A 103 -22.76 -0.78 20.18
CA ILE A 103 -21.59 0.09 20.01
C ILE A 103 -21.94 1.39 20.72
N GLU A 104 -21.68 1.44 22.02
CA GLU A 104 -21.77 2.69 22.76
C GLU A 104 -20.61 3.58 22.29
N PRO A 105 -20.89 4.86 21.99
CA PRO A 105 -19.84 5.80 21.63
C PRO A 105 -18.80 5.82 22.76
N LEU A 106 -17.52 5.83 22.37
CA LEU A 106 -16.43 5.97 23.32
C LEU A 106 -16.74 7.14 24.26
N THR A 107 -16.69 6.88 25.56
CA THR A 107 -16.86 7.95 26.55
C THR A 107 -15.79 9.01 26.32
N GLY A 108 -16.10 10.29 26.61
CA GLY A 108 -15.15 11.39 26.44
C GLY A 108 -13.73 11.10 26.97
N PRO A 109 -13.57 10.47 28.15
CA PRO A 109 -12.26 10.05 28.65
C PRO A 109 -11.55 8.99 27.80
N ALA A 110 -12.29 8.04 27.21
CA ALA A 110 -11.73 7.02 26.34
C ALA A 110 -11.29 7.62 24.99
N VAL A 111 -12.06 8.55 24.43
CA VAL A 111 -11.67 9.31 23.23
C VAL A 111 -10.39 10.13 23.49
N ALA A 112 -10.30 10.78 24.65
CA ALA A 112 -9.12 11.57 25.01
C ALA A 112 -7.86 10.70 25.10
N ARG A 113 -7.94 9.55 25.81
CA ARG A 113 -6.81 8.62 25.93
C ARG A 113 -6.41 7.99 24.60
N PHE A 114 -7.39 7.62 23.77
CA PHE A 114 -7.12 7.06 22.45
C PHE A 114 -6.46 8.09 21.53
N SER A 115 -6.95 9.33 21.54
CA SER A 115 -6.38 10.44 20.75
C SER A 115 -4.97 10.79 21.21
N GLU A 116 -4.73 10.81 22.52
CA GLU A 116 -3.41 11.04 23.12
C GLU A 116 -2.42 9.92 22.76
N TRP A 117 -2.86 8.67 22.86
CA TRP A 117 -2.04 7.53 22.43
C TRP A 117 -1.70 7.60 20.94
N LEU A 118 -2.68 7.91 20.08
CA LEU A 118 -2.47 8.05 18.63
C LEU A 118 -1.52 9.19 18.30
N ALA A 119 -1.69 10.35 18.94
CA ALA A 119 -0.79 11.49 18.76
C ALA A 119 0.66 11.13 19.15
N ASN A 120 0.84 10.47 20.29
CA ASN A 120 2.16 10.03 20.75
C ASN A 120 2.78 8.99 19.81
N ALA A 121 1.97 8.06 19.28
CA ALA A 121 2.44 7.07 18.32
C ALA A 121 2.88 7.71 16.98
N ILE A 122 2.15 8.73 16.51
CA ILE A 122 2.52 9.48 15.29
C ILE A 122 3.83 10.25 15.52
N ILE A 123 3.95 10.98 16.63
CA ILE A 123 5.14 11.75 16.97
C ILE A 123 6.38 10.85 17.07
N ALA A 124 6.28 9.74 17.81
CA ALA A 124 7.39 8.79 17.95
C ALA A 124 7.82 8.20 16.59
N ASN A 125 6.88 8.00 15.67
CA ASN A 125 7.17 7.49 14.33
C ASN A 125 7.86 8.55 13.46
N GLU A 126 7.43 9.81 13.54
CA GLU A 126 8.11 10.93 12.87
C GLU A 126 9.54 11.14 13.38
N GLU A 127 9.77 11.01 14.69
CA GLU A 127 11.10 11.09 15.30
C GLU A 127 12.01 9.95 14.81
N GLN A 128 11.48 8.73 14.71
CA GLN A 128 12.22 7.59 14.15
C GLN A 128 12.55 7.79 12.66
N ILE A 129 11.61 8.34 11.88
CA ILE A 129 11.85 8.66 10.46
C ILE A 129 12.93 9.75 10.32
N ARG A 130 12.88 10.79 11.15
CA ARG A 130 13.87 11.88 11.17
C ARG A 130 15.25 11.36 11.57
N SER A 131 15.33 10.57 12.64
CA SER A 131 16.56 9.93 13.11
C SER A 131 17.19 9.04 12.03
N ARG A 132 16.39 8.23 11.32
CA ARG A 132 16.89 7.42 10.20
C ARG A 132 17.43 8.30 9.08
N ARG A 133 16.71 9.35 8.69
CA ARG A 133 17.15 10.29 7.64
C ARG A 133 18.49 10.95 7.98
N ASP A 134 18.66 11.40 9.21
CA ASP A 134 19.87 12.07 9.65
C ASP A 134 21.03 11.06 9.76
N SER A 135 20.76 9.82 10.17
CA SER A 135 21.74 8.71 10.14
C SER A 135 22.23 8.36 8.73
N PHE A 136 21.40 8.55 7.70
CA PHE A 136 21.79 8.36 6.30
C PHE A 136 22.63 9.53 5.74
N ALA A 137 22.47 10.73 6.29
CA ALA A 137 23.26 11.90 5.90
C ALA A 137 24.71 11.84 6.44
N ASP A 138 24.93 11.12 7.54
CA ASP A 138 26.25 10.93 8.17
C ASP A 138 27.05 9.73 7.61
N LEU A 139 26.57 9.06 6.56
CA LEU A 139 27.33 8.00 5.91
C LEU A 139 28.52 8.59 5.13
N PRO A 140 29.76 8.12 5.35
CA PRO A 140 30.92 8.63 4.63
C PRO A 140 30.78 8.34 3.13
N GLU A 141 30.98 9.37 2.29
CA GLU A 141 30.99 9.23 0.84
C GLU A 141 31.95 8.11 0.43
N VAL A 142 31.40 7.04 -0.16
CA VAL A 142 32.19 5.95 -0.73
C VAL A 142 32.95 6.49 -1.94
N ARG A 143 34.19 6.95 -1.73
CA ARG A 143 35.11 7.26 -2.83
C ARG A 143 35.38 5.98 -3.62
N ARG A 144 34.71 5.83 -4.76
CA ARG A 144 35.05 4.78 -5.73
C ARG A 144 36.42 5.10 -6.34
N PRO A 145 37.38 4.15 -6.35
CA PRO A 145 38.66 4.38 -7.01
C PRO A 145 38.44 4.44 -8.53
N ILE A 146 38.85 5.56 -9.14
CA ILE A 146 38.86 5.72 -10.59
C ILE A 146 39.91 4.75 -11.14
N ARG A 147 39.48 3.65 -11.77
CA ARG A 147 40.38 2.83 -12.59
C ARG A 147 40.81 3.67 -13.79
N ARG A 148 42.02 4.21 -13.78
CA ARG A 148 42.65 4.72 -15.00
C ARG A 148 42.90 3.53 -15.92
N GLY A 149 42.30 3.60 -17.10
CA GLY A 149 42.49 2.63 -18.16
C GLY A 149 43.95 2.53 -18.58
N SER A 150 44.34 1.29 -18.82
CA SER A 150 45.34 0.85 -19.79
C SER A 150 45.46 1.80 -20.98
N ASP A 151 46.64 2.37 -21.18
CA ASP A 151 47.15 2.63 -22.53
C ASP A 151 48.41 1.77 -22.73
N ALA A 152 48.33 0.95 -23.77
CA ALA A 152 49.40 0.16 -24.33
C ALA A 152 49.92 0.84 -25.60
N ALA A 153 51.24 0.74 -25.82
CA ALA A 153 51.99 1.03 -27.07
C ALA A 153 52.01 2.52 -27.51
N VAL A 154 53.15 3.14 -27.86
CA VAL A 154 54.34 2.71 -28.62
C VAL A 154 55.56 3.45 -28.09
#